data_AF-A0A161J4M1-F1
#
_entry.id   AF-A0A161J4M1-F1
#
_cell.length_a   1.000
_cell.length_b   1.000
_cell.length_c   1.000
_cell.angle_alpha   90.00
_cell.angle_beta   90.00
_cell.angle_gamma   90.00
#
_symmetry.space_group_name_H-M   'P 1'
#
loop_
_entity.id
_entity.type
_entity.pdbx_description
1 polymer ?
#
loop_
_entity_poly.entity_id
_entity_poly.type
_entity_poly.pdbx_seq_one_letter_code
_entity_poly.pdbx_strand_id
1 'polypeptide(L)'
;MTRDAATGEIYRRAPFDGSLFARAMLAILWRASLSDREPFEEIALGPYQDRAGAILFGGAPLASCPELELVLYRYASDKHDARKFVFMPLRIRSGALNAFTLGLGGFLVWIKVDQRPIDPMLAPFVVNAASELRAPIIRFEETAEYAYFQQAAHQDRRRGRRPPTQA
;
A
#
# COMPACT_ATOMS: atom_id res chain seq x y z
N MET A 1 19.12 -11.18 15.16
CA MET A 1 17.76 -11.70 14.97
C MET A 1 16.84 -10.90 15.87
N THR A 2 16.16 -9.90 15.31
CA THR A 2 15.08 -9.20 16.03
C THR A 2 13.89 -10.15 15.97
N ARG A 3 13.30 -10.53 17.11
CA ARG A 3 12.02 -11.26 17.12
C ARG A 3 11.02 -10.41 16.33
N ASP A 4 10.48 -10.94 15.25
CA ASP A 4 9.32 -10.34 14.62
C ASP A 4 8.14 -10.46 15.59
N ALA A 5 7.47 -9.33 15.82
CA ALA A 5 6.33 -9.23 16.72
C ALA A 5 5.17 -10.11 16.22
N ALA A 6 4.38 -10.69 17.14
CA ALA A 6 3.33 -11.62 16.78
C ALA A 6 2.14 -10.91 16.10
N THR A 7 1.47 -11.59 15.17
CA THR A 7 0.20 -11.12 14.59
C THR A 7 -0.79 -10.79 15.71
N GLY A 8 -1.41 -9.60 15.66
CA GLY A 8 -2.28 -9.09 16.72
C GLY A 8 -1.63 -8.03 17.62
N GLU A 9 -0.32 -7.82 17.51
CA GLU A 9 0.36 -6.68 18.11
C GLU A 9 0.23 -5.40 17.26
N ILE A 10 0.44 -4.24 17.89
CA ILE A 10 0.43 -2.93 17.23
C ILE A 10 1.85 -2.37 17.25
N TYR A 11 2.43 -2.17 16.08
CA TYR A 11 3.67 -1.41 15.93
C TYR A 11 3.40 0.07 16.22
N ARG A 12 4.26 0.68 17.03
CA ARG A 12 4.16 2.09 17.43
C ARG A 12 5.45 2.84 17.16
N ARG A 13 5.33 4.06 16.65
CA ARG A 13 6.48 4.97 16.50
C ARG A 13 6.04 6.43 16.66
N ALA A 14 6.75 7.15 17.53
CA ALA A 14 6.67 8.59 17.66
C ALA A 14 8.09 9.19 17.74
N PRO A 15 8.30 10.43 17.26
CA PRO A 15 7.34 11.25 16.53
C PRO A 15 7.07 10.70 15.11
N PHE A 16 5.91 10.99 14.56
CA PHE A 16 5.53 10.65 13.19
C PHE A 16 4.78 11.83 12.56
N ASP A 17 5.16 12.20 11.33
CA ASP A 17 4.41 13.20 10.55
C ASP A 17 3.53 12.48 9.53
N GLY A 18 2.32 12.15 9.97
CA GLY A 18 1.36 11.42 9.17
C GLY A 18 0.85 12.19 7.96
N SER A 19 0.78 13.53 8.04
CA SER A 19 0.39 14.36 6.91
C SER A 19 1.45 14.37 5.82
N LEU A 20 2.73 14.50 6.18
CA LEU A 20 3.83 14.42 5.22
C LEU A 20 3.92 13.02 4.60
N PHE A 21 3.85 11.97 5.42
CA PHE A 21 3.88 10.59 4.94
C PHE A 21 2.72 10.32 3.98
N ALA A 22 1.49 10.69 4.35
CA ALA A 22 0.32 10.42 3.52
C ALA A 22 0.37 11.17 2.19
N ARG A 23 0.86 12.42 2.17
CA ARG A 23 1.12 13.17 0.93
C ARG A 23 2.15 12.46 0.04
N ALA A 24 3.23 11.95 0.61
CA ALA A 24 4.25 11.21 -0.15
C ALA A 24 3.66 9.96 -0.82
N MET A 25 2.84 9.19 -0.09
CA MET A 25 2.20 7.99 -0.65
C MET A 25 1.14 8.34 -1.70
N LEU A 26 0.35 9.39 -1.46
CA LEU A 26 -0.62 9.90 -2.43
C LEU A 26 0.07 10.41 -3.70
N ALA A 27 1.26 11.02 -3.59
CA ALA A 27 2.03 11.49 -4.74
C ALA A 27 2.46 10.34 -5.65
N ILE A 28 2.91 9.23 -5.06
CA ILE A 28 3.26 8.01 -5.81
C ILE A 28 2.03 7.49 -6.55
N LEU A 29 0.90 7.35 -5.84
CA LEU A 29 -0.34 6.82 -6.42
C LEU A 29 -0.89 7.73 -7.54
N TRP A 30 -0.92 9.05 -7.32
CA TRP A 30 -1.36 10.03 -8.31
C TRP A 30 -0.46 10.05 -9.54
N ARG A 31 0.87 9.98 -9.36
CA ARG A 31 1.78 9.93 -10.50
C ARG A 31 1.63 8.64 -11.30
N ALA A 32 1.42 7.51 -10.61
CA ALA A 32 1.14 6.23 -11.23
C ALA A 32 -0.16 6.29 -12.05
N SER A 33 -1.19 6.98 -11.54
CA SER A 33 -2.47 7.08 -12.26
C SER A 33 -2.47 7.95 -13.50
N LEU A 34 -1.41 8.75 -13.69
CA LEU A 34 -1.16 9.57 -14.87
C LEU A 34 -0.13 8.94 -15.82
N SER A 35 0.22 7.67 -15.60
CA SER A 35 1.30 7.02 -16.35
C SER A 35 0.75 6.06 -17.39
N ASP A 36 1.10 6.28 -18.66
CA ASP A 36 0.81 5.36 -19.77
C ASP A 36 1.80 4.18 -19.85
N ARG A 37 2.46 3.84 -18.75
CA ARG A 37 3.40 2.72 -18.74
C ARG A 37 2.60 1.46 -18.43
N GLU A 38 2.84 0.39 -19.18
CA GLU A 38 2.18 -0.92 -19.02
C GLU A 38 1.95 -1.34 -17.54
N PRO A 39 2.92 -1.20 -16.61
CA PRO A 39 2.70 -1.62 -15.21
C PRO A 39 1.68 -0.79 -14.42
N PHE A 40 1.24 0.36 -14.95
CA PHE A 40 0.34 1.31 -14.28
C PHE A 40 -0.98 1.53 -15.01
N GLU A 41 -1.22 0.86 -16.13
CA GLU A 41 -2.44 1.04 -16.94
C GLU A 41 -3.73 0.79 -16.14
N GLU A 42 -3.69 -0.09 -15.14
CA GLU A 42 -4.84 -0.39 -14.27
C GLU A 42 -5.01 0.57 -13.09
N ILE A 43 -4.06 1.47 -12.88
CA ILE A 43 -4.07 2.44 -11.79
C ILE A 43 -4.86 3.66 -12.26
N ALA A 44 -6.18 3.63 -12.10
CA ALA A 44 -7.04 4.76 -12.42
C ALA A 44 -7.71 5.31 -11.16
N LEU A 45 -7.44 6.58 -10.82
CA LEU A 45 -8.14 7.28 -9.73
C LEU A 45 -9.50 7.84 -10.16
N GLY A 46 -9.76 7.93 -11.47
CA GLY A 46 -10.99 8.50 -12.01
C GLY A 46 -11.28 9.90 -11.41
N PRO A 47 -12.47 10.14 -10.84
CA PRO A 47 -12.86 11.47 -10.34
C PRO A 47 -12.02 11.95 -9.14
N TYR A 48 -11.22 11.08 -8.52
CA TYR A 48 -10.36 11.43 -7.40
C TYR A 48 -8.99 11.96 -7.83
N GLN A 49 -8.65 11.88 -9.13
CA GLN A 49 -7.36 12.33 -9.65
C GLN A 49 -7.14 13.83 -9.39
N ASP A 50 -8.12 14.67 -9.72
CA ASP A 50 -8.02 16.11 -9.53
C ASP A 50 -8.01 16.48 -8.04
N ARG A 51 -8.75 15.74 -7.22
CA ARG A 51 -8.75 15.92 -5.76
C ARG A 51 -7.38 15.60 -5.16
N ALA A 52 -6.78 14.47 -5.56
CA ALA A 52 -5.43 14.11 -5.16
C ALA A 52 -4.42 15.16 -5.62
N GLY A 53 -4.54 15.65 -6.86
CA GLY A 53 -3.72 16.75 -7.36
C GLY A 53 -3.83 18.03 -6.52
N ALA A 54 -5.05 18.45 -6.19
CA ALA A 54 -5.28 19.63 -5.34
C ALA A 54 -4.63 19.49 -3.96
N ILE A 55 -4.66 18.29 -3.35
CA ILE A 55 -3.98 18.05 -2.07
C ILE A 55 -2.47 18.17 -2.20
N LEU A 56 -1.90 17.56 -3.25
CA LEU A 56 -0.46 17.53 -3.48
C LEU A 56 0.12 18.91 -3.79
N PHE A 57 -0.61 19.75 -4.50
CA PHE A 57 -0.20 21.11 -4.88
C PHE A 57 -0.74 22.19 -3.94
N GLY A 58 -1.28 21.83 -2.77
CA GLY A 58 -1.67 22.77 -1.73
C GLY A 58 -2.99 23.51 -1.95
N GLY A 59 -3.78 23.11 -2.94
CA GLY A 59 -5.14 23.60 -3.17
C GLY A 59 -6.18 23.08 -2.16
N ALA A 60 -5.86 21.98 -1.44
CA ALA A 60 -6.70 21.46 -0.36
C ALA A 60 -5.87 20.77 0.74
N PRO A 61 -6.27 20.81 2.02
CA PRO A 61 -5.67 19.97 3.05
C PRO A 61 -6.15 18.52 2.92
N LEU A 62 -5.27 17.53 3.16
CA LEU A 62 -5.65 16.12 3.13
C LEU A 62 -6.80 15.80 4.12
N ALA A 63 -6.87 16.51 5.25
CA ALA A 63 -7.93 16.34 6.25
C ALA A 63 -9.33 16.71 5.74
N SER A 64 -9.47 17.47 4.65
CA SER A 64 -10.78 17.80 4.07
C SER A 64 -11.29 16.76 3.06
N CYS A 65 -10.55 15.67 2.86
CA CYS A 65 -10.86 14.66 1.85
C CYS A 65 -11.04 13.29 2.51
N PRO A 66 -12.18 13.04 3.19
CA PRO A 66 -12.46 11.75 3.83
C PRO A 66 -12.53 10.58 2.84
N GLU A 67 -12.65 10.85 1.55
CA GLU A 67 -12.57 9.83 0.49
C GLU A 67 -11.16 9.29 0.25
N LEU A 68 -10.12 9.99 0.73
CA LEU A 68 -8.71 9.66 0.60
C LEU A 68 -8.09 9.44 1.99
N GLU A 69 -8.16 8.21 2.48
CA GLU A 69 -7.64 7.84 3.81
C GLU A 69 -6.57 6.76 3.69
N LEU A 70 -5.49 6.89 4.46
CA LEU A 70 -4.39 5.96 4.44
C LEU A 70 -4.28 5.22 5.77
N VAL A 71 -4.05 3.91 5.69
CA VAL A 71 -3.76 3.03 6.83
C VAL A 71 -2.46 2.27 6.55
N LEU A 72 -1.66 2.06 7.59
CA LEU A 72 -0.47 1.22 7.51
C LEU A 72 -0.65 -0.09 8.25
N TYR A 73 -0.18 -1.17 7.65
CA TYR A 73 0.06 -2.44 8.32
C TYR A 73 1.55 -2.74 8.33
N ARG A 74 2.06 -3.31 9.42
CA ARG A 74 3.46 -3.73 9.53
C ARG A 74 3.55 -5.20 9.18
N TYR A 75 4.43 -5.56 8.25
CA TYR A 75 4.68 -6.96 7.95
C TYR A 75 5.56 -7.61 9.03
N ALA A 76 5.17 -8.83 9.41
CA ALA A 76 6.01 -9.80 10.11
C ALA A 76 6.24 -11.02 9.19
N SER A 77 7.44 -11.58 9.18
CA SER A 77 7.76 -12.76 8.35
C SER A 77 8.87 -13.59 8.98
N ASP A 78 8.58 -14.87 9.20
CA ASP A 78 9.58 -15.83 9.70
C ASP A 78 10.54 -16.29 8.58
N LYS A 79 10.17 -16.04 7.32
CA LYS A 79 10.86 -16.58 6.13
C LYS A 79 11.69 -15.54 5.39
N HIS A 80 11.32 -14.27 5.50
CA HIS A 80 11.87 -13.20 4.68
C HIS A 80 12.07 -11.93 5.51
N ASP A 81 13.09 -11.14 5.15
CA ASP A 81 13.19 -9.79 5.70
C ASP A 81 12.21 -8.87 4.99
N ALA A 82 11.01 -8.71 5.56
CA ALA A 82 9.93 -7.95 4.95
C ALA A 82 10.29 -6.49 4.62
N ARG A 83 11.33 -5.95 5.29
CA ARG A 83 11.80 -4.57 5.09
C ARG A 83 12.48 -4.35 3.73
N LYS A 84 12.92 -5.42 3.09
CA LYS A 84 13.61 -5.37 1.79
C LYS A 84 12.65 -5.32 0.61
N PHE A 85 11.35 -5.44 0.86
CA PHE A 85 10.37 -5.43 -0.20
C PHE A 85 9.81 -4.03 -0.46
N VAL A 86 9.72 -3.72 -1.75
CA VAL A 86 8.99 -2.56 -2.28
C VAL A 86 8.12 -3.08 -3.41
N PHE A 87 6.84 -2.73 -3.38
CA PHE A 87 5.89 -3.17 -4.40
C PHE A 87 5.21 -1.96 -5.00
N MET A 88 4.94 -2.04 -6.30
CA MET A 88 4.19 -0.99 -7.01
C MET A 88 2.76 -0.88 -6.46
N PRO A 89 2.09 0.27 -6.66
CA PRO A 89 0.67 0.38 -6.41
C PRO A 89 -0.11 -0.73 -7.11
N LEU A 90 -0.99 -1.39 -6.37
CA LEU A 90 -1.93 -2.38 -6.89
C LEU A 90 -3.34 -1.94 -6.53
N ARG A 91 -4.24 -2.03 -7.49
CA ARG A 91 -5.66 -1.80 -7.23
C ARG A 91 -6.26 -3.01 -6.53
N ILE A 92 -6.97 -2.79 -5.43
CA ILE A 92 -7.64 -3.85 -4.68
C ILE A 92 -9.08 -3.48 -4.35
N ARG A 93 -9.85 -4.50 -3.96
CA ARG A 93 -11.14 -4.33 -3.28
C ARG A 93 -11.00 -4.80 -1.84
N SER A 94 -11.23 -3.90 -0.89
CA SER A 94 -11.22 -4.20 0.54
C SER A 94 -12.64 -4.14 1.04
N GLY A 95 -13.31 -5.30 1.08
CA GLY A 95 -14.77 -5.36 1.23
C GLY A 95 -15.45 -4.59 0.10
N ALA A 96 -16.27 -3.59 0.45
CA ALA A 96 -16.99 -2.76 -0.52
C ALA A 96 -16.17 -1.55 -1.03
N LEU A 97 -15.02 -1.24 -0.42
CA LEU A 97 -14.23 -0.05 -0.70
C LEU A 97 -13.31 -0.25 -1.90
N ASN A 98 -13.15 0.79 -2.71
CA ASN A 98 -12.05 0.89 -3.65
C ASN A 98 -10.80 1.37 -2.91
N ALA A 99 -9.71 0.64 -3.07
CA ALA A 99 -8.45 0.97 -2.43
C ALA A 99 -7.26 0.56 -3.30
N PHE A 100 -6.10 1.09 -2.94
CA PHE A 100 -4.83 0.72 -3.52
C PHE A 100 -3.89 0.25 -2.41
N THR A 101 -3.02 -0.70 -2.72
CA THR A 101 -1.93 -1.09 -1.85
C THR A 101 -0.58 -0.81 -2.47
N LEU A 102 0.41 -0.43 -1.66
CA LEU A 102 1.81 -0.47 -2.06
C LEU A 102 2.69 -0.95 -0.91
N GLY A 103 3.80 -1.60 -1.23
CA GLY A 103 4.75 -2.07 -0.24
C GLY A 103 5.91 -1.09 -0.09
N LEU A 104 6.25 -0.69 1.13
CA LEU A 104 7.41 0.15 1.39
C LEU A 104 8.05 -0.17 2.75
N GLY A 105 9.30 -0.64 2.75
CA GLY A 105 10.12 -0.72 3.96
C GLY A 105 9.55 -1.63 5.07
N GLY A 106 8.85 -2.69 4.67
CA GLY A 106 8.18 -3.62 5.59
C GLY A 106 6.81 -3.14 6.06
N PHE A 107 6.23 -2.15 5.38
CA PHE A 107 4.83 -1.76 5.55
C PHE A 107 4.02 -2.06 4.29
N LEU A 108 2.78 -2.45 4.51
CA LEU A 108 1.71 -2.34 3.53
C LEU A 108 1.04 -0.97 3.73
N VAL A 109 1.13 -0.12 2.72
CA VAL A 109 0.34 1.11 2.67
C VAL A 109 -0.97 0.77 2.00
N TRP A 110 -2.08 0.95 2.72
CA TRP A 110 -3.42 0.82 2.19
C TRP A 110 -4.02 2.21 2.01
N ILE A 111 -4.40 2.55 0.79
CA ILE A 111 -4.91 3.87 0.42
C ILE A 111 -6.36 3.71 -0.04
N LYS A 112 -7.31 4.15 0.78
CA LYS A 112 -8.72 4.25 0.40
C LYS A 112 -8.90 5.32 -0.66
N VAL A 113 -9.67 5.02 -1.69
CA VAL A 113 -10.09 5.97 -2.73
C VAL A 113 -11.58 5.74 -2.99
N ASP A 114 -12.43 6.11 -2.02
CA ASP A 114 -13.87 5.83 -2.04
C ASP A 114 -14.63 6.81 -1.12
N GLN A 115 -15.81 7.28 -1.54
CA GLN A 115 -16.66 8.16 -0.73
C GLN A 115 -17.19 7.49 0.55
N ARG A 116 -17.26 6.15 0.57
CA ARG A 116 -17.76 5.43 1.73
C ARG A 116 -16.79 5.59 2.92
N PRO A 117 -17.31 5.68 4.16
CA PRO A 117 -16.46 5.79 5.34
C PRO A 117 -15.60 4.53 5.49
N ILE A 118 -14.42 4.69 6.09
CA ILE A 118 -13.62 3.56 6.51
C ILE A 118 -14.34 2.80 7.64
N ASP A 119 -14.06 1.51 7.77
CA ASP A 119 -14.53 0.72 8.90
C ASP A 119 -14.09 1.39 10.22
N PRO A 120 -14.99 1.62 11.19
CA PRO A 120 -14.64 2.18 12.50
C PRO A 120 -13.51 1.43 13.21
N MET A 121 -13.33 0.13 12.96
CA MET A 121 -12.22 -0.65 13.51
C MET A 121 -10.85 -0.21 12.95
N LEU A 122 -10.82 0.35 11.75
CA LEU A 122 -9.59 0.84 11.10
C LEU A 122 -9.31 2.32 11.38
N ALA A 123 -10.32 3.10 11.78
CA ALA A 123 -10.18 4.53 12.05
C ALA A 123 -8.99 4.89 13.00
N PRO A 124 -8.69 4.12 14.08
CA PRO A 124 -7.56 4.40 14.95
C PRO A 124 -6.17 4.27 14.29
N PHE A 125 -6.10 3.69 13.08
CA PHE A 125 -4.86 3.44 12.33
C PHE A 125 -4.73 4.36 11.11
N VAL A 126 -5.67 5.29 10.90
CA VAL A 126 -5.58 6.28 9.81
C VAL A 126 -4.44 7.25 10.07
N VAL A 127 -3.56 7.44 9.09
CA VAL A 127 -2.31 8.19 9.25
C VAL A 127 -2.39 9.66 8.81
N ASN A 128 -3.45 10.10 8.11
CA ASN A 128 -3.52 11.40 7.42
C ASN A 128 -3.15 12.64 8.26
N ALA A 129 -3.33 12.60 9.58
CA ALA A 129 -2.94 13.65 10.52
C ALA A 129 -2.34 13.09 11.82
N ALA A 130 -1.85 11.85 11.79
CA ALA A 130 -1.36 11.17 12.99
C ALA A 130 0.02 11.71 13.40
N SER A 131 0.19 11.97 14.70
CA SER A 131 1.47 12.33 15.33
C SER A 131 2.26 11.12 15.88
N GLU A 132 1.57 9.98 15.98
CA GLU A 132 2.09 8.66 16.35
C GLU A 132 1.66 7.67 15.26
N LEU A 133 2.61 6.93 14.70
CA LEU A 133 2.29 5.81 13.83
C LEU A 133 1.80 4.64 14.68
N ARG A 134 0.58 4.16 14.41
CA ARG A 134 0.04 2.89 14.88
C ARG A 134 -0.25 2.02 13.66
N ALA A 135 0.38 0.85 13.60
CA ALA A 135 0.18 -0.09 12.50
C ALA A 135 -0.07 -1.50 13.04
N PRO A 136 -1.21 -2.14 12.73
CA PRO A 136 -1.41 -3.55 13.06
C PRO A 136 -0.33 -4.40 12.39
N ILE A 137 0.19 -5.37 13.13
CA ILE A 137 1.17 -6.31 12.58
C ILE A 137 0.42 -7.46 11.92
N ILE A 138 0.70 -7.67 10.63
CA ILE A 138 0.12 -8.71 9.79
C ILE A 138 1.20 -9.64 9.28
N ARG A 139 0.85 -10.91 9.11
CA ARG A 139 1.77 -11.92 8.59
C ARG A 139 1.94 -11.73 7.08
N PHE A 140 3.17 -11.52 6.62
CA PHE A 140 3.45 -11.30 5.20
C PHE A 140 3.01 -12.50 4.34
N GLU A 141 3.23 -13.73 4.80
CA GLU A 141 2.88 -14.93 4.04
C GLU A 141 1.37 -15.14 3.83
N GLU A 142 0.52 -14.43 4.56
CA GLU A 142 -0.94 -14.51 4.48
C GLU A 142 -1.53 -13.40 3.59
N THR A 143 -0.67 -12.61 2.95
CA THR A 143 -1.10 -11.46 2.14
C THR A 143 -1.23 -11.81 0.66
N ALA A 144 -2.09 -11.05 -0.04
CA ALA A 144 -2.28 -11.19 -1.48
C ALA A 144 -0.99 -10.88 -2.26
N GLU A 145 -0.19 -9.93 -1.74
CA GLU A 145 1.11 -9.56 -2.30
C GLU A 145 2.06 -10.76 -2.29
N TYR A 146 2.14 -11.50 -1.18
CA TYR A 146 3.00 -12.69 -1.09
C TYR A 146 2.56 -13.80 -2.07
N ALA A 147 1.25 -14.01 -2.21
CA ALA A 147 0.71 -14.96 -3.18
C ALA A 147 1.09 -14.57 -4.62
N TYR A 148 1.02 -13.28 -4.96
CA TYR A 148 1.46 -12.76 -6.25
C TYR A 148 2.95 -13.06 -6.51
N PHE A 149 3.84 -12.83 -5.53
CA PHE A 149 5.27 -13.14 -5.69
C PHE A 149 5.54 -14.63 -5.86
N GLN A 150 4.84 -15.49 -5.13
CA GLN A 150 4.98 -16.93 -5.31
C GLN A 150 4.58 -17.36 -6.72
N GLN A 151 3.49 -16.81 -7.26
CA GLN A 151 3.05 -17.09 -8.61
C GLN A 151 4.04 -16.58 -9.65
N ALA A 152 4.50 -15.34 -9.54
CA ALA A 152 5.48 -14.75 -10.46
C ALA A 152 6.81 -15.53 -10.45
N ALA A 153 7.34 -15.87 -9.26
CA ALA A 153 8.56 -16.67 -9.12
C ALA A 153 8.40 -18.09 -9.70
N HIS A 154 7.22 -18.70 -9.51
CA HIS A 154 6.95 -20.02 -10.08
C HIS A 154 6.81 -19.97 -11.61
N GLN A 155 6.20 -18.92 -12.17
CA GLN A 155 6.12 -18.71 -13.62
C GLN A 155 7.51 -18.49 -14.24
N ASP A 156 8.37 -17.69 -13.60
CA ASP A 156 9.73 -17.43 -14.06
C ASP A 156 10.58 -18.72 -14.07
N ARG A 157 10.51 -19.52 -13.01
CA ARG A 157 11.16 -20.85 -12.96
C ARG A 157 10.68 -21.79 -14.06
N ARG A 158 9.41 -21.71 -14.47
CA ARG A 158 8.87 -22.50 -15.60
C ARG A 158 9.41 -21.98 -16.94
N ARG A 159 9.56 -20.67 -17.11
CA ARG A 159 10.14 -20.06 -18.32
C ARG A 159 11.62 -20.40 -18.47
N GLY A 160 12.40 -20.34 -17.38
CA GLY A 160 13.81 -20.74 -17.37
C GLY A 160 14.08 -22.25 -17.57
N ARG A 161 13.04 -23.09 -17.56
CA ARG A 161 13.13 -24.55 -17.85
C ARG A 161 12.74 -24.92 -19.28
N ARG A 162 12.31 -23.98 -20.12
CA ARG A 162 12.10 -24.25 -21.55
C ARG A 162 13.47 -24.27 -22.25
N PRO A 163 13.89 -25.37 -22.89
CA PRO A 163 15.08 -25.34 -23.74
C PRO A 163 14.88 -24.30 -24.85
N PRO A 164 15.94 -23.62 -25.32
CA PRO A 164 15.83 -22.66 -26.40
C PRO A 164 15.19 -23.34 -27.61
N THR A 165 14.12 -22.74 -28.12
CA THR A 165 13.49 -23.15 -29.37
C THR A 165 14.52 -22.96 -30.47
N GLN A 166 15.02 -24.06 -31.02
CA GLN A 166 15.89 -24.02 -32.20
C GLN A 166 15.08 -23.42 -33.36
N ALA A 167 15.56 -22.30 -33.89
CA ALA A 167 15.13 -21.73 -35.17
C ALA A 167 15.93 -22.37 -36.30
#